data_AF-A0A1S1Y809-F1
#
_entry.id   AF-A0A1S1Y809-F1
#
_cell.length_a   1.000
_cell.length_b   1.000
_cell.length_c   1.000
_cell.angle_alpha   90.00
_cell.angle_beta   90.00
_cell.angle_gamma   90.00
#
_symmetry.space_group_name_H-M   'P 1'
#
loop_
_entity.id
_entity.type
_entity.pdbx_description
1 polymer ?
#
loop_
_entity_poly.entity_id
_entity_poly.type
_entity_poly.pdbx_seq_one_letter_code
_entity_poly.pdbx_strand_id
1 'polypeptide(L)'
;MGSHDSQNASDSVDTLSDHVRHCVEDYFSHLNGHDSSGLYHLVLAEVEKPLLETTLKYCDFNQSKAAVILGLSRSTLRKKLDHYGIG
;
A
#
# COMPACT_ATOMS: atom_id res chain seq x y z
N MET A 1 -22.40 -14.83 42.37
CA MET A 1 -21.99 -16.07 41.69
C MET A 1 -22.59 -16.01 40.29
N GLY A 2 -21.75 -15.92 39.26
CA GLY A 2 -22.23 -15.74 37.88
C GLY A 2 -21.39 -14.71 37.12
N SER A 3 -20.09 -15.00 37.02
CA SER A 3 -19.13 -14.33 36.18
C SER A 3 -19.60 -14.33 34.72
N HIS A 4 -19.51 -13.18 34.06
CA HIS A 4 -19.15 -13.12 32.65
C HIS A 4 -18.11 -12.02 32.50
N ASP A 5 -16.89 -12.42 32.83
CA ASP A 5 -15.69 -11.79 32.33
C ASP A 5 -15.57 -12.04 30.81
N SER A 6 -14.84 -11.14 30.16
CA SER A 6 -14.05 -11.37 28.95
C SER A 6 -14.75 -11.30 27.58
N GLN A 7 -14.67 -10.12 26.96
CA GLN A 7 -14.02 -10.02 25.65
C GLN A 7 -13.15 -8.76 25.60
N ASN A 8 -11.90 -8.89 26.05
CA ASN A 8 -10.82 -8.01 25.62
C ASN A 8 -10.30 -8.58 24.29
N ALA A 9 -10.91 -8.18 23.18
CA ALA A 9 -10.42 -8.54 21.85
C ALA A 9 -9.15 -7.73 21.60
N SER A 10 -8.05 -8.45 21.42
CA SER A 10 -6.70 -7.96 21.18
C SER A 10 -6.63 -6.76 20.24
N ASP A 11 -6.04 -5.66 20.70
CA ASP A 11 -5.43 -4.59 19.88
C ASP A 11 -4.22 -5.16 19.10
N SER A 12 -4.43 -6.19 18.28
CA SER A 12 -3.43 -6.64 17.33
C SER A 12 -3.36 -5.60 16.21
N VAL A 13 -2.24 -4.89 16.14
CA VAL A 13 -1.96 -3.97 15.04
C VAL A 13 -1.91 -4.78 13.75
N ASP A 14 -2.93 -4.64 12.92
CA ASP A 14 -3.00 -5.29 11.61
C ASP A 14 -1.80 -4.87 10.75
N THR A 15 -1.17 -5.84 10.10
CA THR A 15 -0.04 -5.56 9.21
C THR A 15 -0.54 -4.94 7.90
N LEU A 16 0.36 -4.33 7.12
CA LEU A 16 0.02 -3.87 5.76
C LEU A 16 -0.53 -5.03 4.91
N SER A 17 0.02 -6.23 5.08
CA SER A 17 -0.45 -7.43 4.37
C SER A 17 -1.88 -7.82 4.74
N ASP A 18 -2.30 -7.61 6.00
CA ASP A 18 -3.67 -7.89 6.44
C ASP A 18 -4.65 -6.89 5.84
N HIS A 19 -4.28 -5.60 5.83
CA HIS A 19 -5.08 -4.57 5.15
C HIS A 19 -5.23 -4.84 3.65
N VAL A 20 -4.15 -5.20 2.97
CA VAL A 20 -4.19 -5.54 1.53
C VAL A 20 -5.12 -6.72 1.29
N ARG A 21 -5.04 -7.77 2.13
CA ARG A 21 -5.93 -8.94 2.03
C ARG A 21 -7.40 -8.54 2.18
N HIS A 22 -7.75 -7.81 3.23
CA HIS A 22 -9.12 -7.37 3.47
C HIS A 22 -9.66 -6.51 2.31
N CYS A 23 -8.87 -5.54 1.83
CA CYS A 23 -9.28 -4.69 0.70
C CYS A 23 -9.53 -5.50 -0.59
N VAL A 24 -8.72 -6.51 -0.87
CA VAL A 24 -8.87 -7.35 -2.06
C VAL A 24 -10.05 -8.31 -1.93
N GLU A 25 -10.27 -8.91 -0.76
CA GLU A 25 -11.44 -9.74 -0.48
C GLU A 25 -12.74 -8.94 -0.60
N ASP A 26 -12.77 -7.73 -0.04
CA ASP A 26 -13.87 -6.79 -0.19
C ASP A 26 -14.09 -6.44 -1.66
N TYR A 27 -13.03 -6.10 -2.42
CA TYR A 27 -13.13 -5.81 -3.85
C TYR A 27 -13.78 -6.97 -4.62
N PHE A 28 -13.38 -8.21 -4.35
CA PHE A 28 -13.99 -9.39 -4.99
C PHE A 28 -15.45 -9.60 -4.59
N SER A 29 -15.82 -9.31 -3.34
CA SER A 29 -17.22 -9.40 -2.89
C SER A 29 -18.15 -8.45 -3.65
N HIS A 30 -17.64 -7.27 -4.03
CA HIS A 30 -18.39 -6.26 -4.79
C HIS A 30 -18.42 -6.53 -6.30
N LEU A 31 -17.53 -7.39 -6.81
CA LEU A 31 -17.38 -7.64 -8.23
C LEU A 31 -18.57 -8.41 -8.83
N ASN A 32 -19.40 -9.06 -8.01
CA ASN A 32 -20.67 -9.72 -8.39
C ASN A 32 -20.60 -10.57 -9.68
N GLY A 33 -19.45 -11.20 -9.96
CA GLY A 33 -19.23 -12.06 -11.12
C GLY A 33 -18.85 -11.36 -12.43
N HIS A 34 -18.52 -10.06 -12.42
CA HIS A 34 -17.92 -9.39 -13.58
C HIS A 34 -16.43 -9.72 -13.70
N ASP A 35 -15.95 -9.91 -14.94
CA ASP A 35 -14.51 -10.10 -15.20
C ASP A 35 -13.71 -8.84 -14.86
N SER A 36 -12.94 -8.85 -13.78
CA SER A 36 -11.92 -7.82 -13.53
C SER A 36 -10.62 -8.21 -14.23
N SER A 37 -10.22 -7.42 -15.22
CA SER A 37 -8.84 -7.42 -15.72
C SER A 37 -8.06 -6.27 -15.09
N GLY A 38 -6.76 -6.46 -14.84
CA GLY A 38 -5.87 -5.39 -14.37
C GLY A 38 -5.77 -5.19 -12.86
N LEU A 39 -6.38 -6.04 -12.03
CA LEU A 39 -6.32 -5.91 -10.56
C LEU A 39 -4.88 -5.83 -10.01
N TYR A 40 -3.95 -6.61 -10.58
CA TYR A 40 -2.54 -6.54 -10.19
C TYR A 40 -1.95 -5.13 -10.35
N HIS A 41 -2.22 -4.46 -11.48
CA HIS A 41 -1.73 -3.10 -11.72
C HIS A 41 -2.44 -2.09 -10.83
N LEU A 42 -3.73 -2.26 -10.58
CA LEU A 42 -4.51 -1.42 -9.67
C LEU A 42 -3.91 -1.46 -8.26
N VAL A 43 -3.77 -2.66 -7.68
CA VAL A 43 -3.21 -2.83 -6.33
C VAL A 43 -1.77 -2.32 -6.26
N LEU A 44 -0.95 -2.61 -7.28
CA LEU A 44 0.43 -2.14 -7.29
C LEU A 44 0.50 -0.61 -7.33
N ALA A 45 -0.36 0.07 -8.10
CA ALA A 45 -0.41 1.53 -8.14
C ALA A 45 -0.84 2.14 -6.80
N GLU A 46 -1.85 1.57 -6.14
CA GLU A 46 -2.34 2.00 -4.83
C GLU A 46 -1.31 1.85 -3.72
N VAL A 47 -0.36 0.90 -3.84
CA VAL A 47 0.72 0.71 -2.88
C VAL A 47 1.96 1.54 -3.25
N GLU A 48 2.35 1.52 -4.52
CA GLU A 48 3.62 2.09 -4.96
C GLU A 48 3.58 3.62 -4.95
N LYS A 49 2.48 4.25 -5.38
CA LYS A 49 2.35 5.71 -5.37
C LYS A 49 2.54 6.33 -3.97
N PRO A 50 1.79 5.93 -2.92
CA PRO A 50 1.98 6.50 -1.59
C PRO A 50 3.34 6.17 -0.98
N LEU A 51 3.93 5.00 -1.28
CA LEU A 51 5.29 4.67 -0.87
C LEU A 51 6.31 5.67 -1.45
N LEU A 52 6.19 6.02 -2.73
CA LEU A 52 7.06 6.98 -3.39
C LEU A 52 6.87 8.40 -2.83
N GLU A 53 5.64 8.87 -2.69
CA GLU A 53 5.32 10.22 -2.19
C GLU A 53 5.82 10.42 -0.75
N THR A 54 5.53 9.47 0.13
CA THR A 54 5.95 9.53 1.54
C THR A 54 7.46 9.47 1.68
N THR A 55 8.15 8.65 0.88
CA THR A 55 9.61 8.56 0.91
C THR A 55 10.28 9.82 0.36
N LEU A 56 9.73 10.41 -0.71
CA LEU A 56 10.21 11.69 -1.22
C LEU A 56 10.05 12.80 -0.19
N LYS A 57 8.88 12.89 0.45
CA LYS A 57 8.63 13.87 1.51
C LYS A 57 9.61 13.69 2.67
N TYR A 58 9.86 12.45 3.10
CA TYR A 58 10.86 12.14 4.13
C TYR A 58 12.30 12.52 3.72
N CYS A 59 12.57 12.58 2.41
CA CYS A 59 13.86 12.96 1.86
C CYS A 59 13.96 14.44 1.49
N ASP A 60 13.03 15.30 1.90
CA ASP A 60 12.94 16.70 1.46
C ASP A 60 12.97 16.82 -0.07
N PHE A 61 12.28 15.89 -0.75
CA PHE A 61 12.23 15.74 -2.21
C PHE A 61 13.58 15.46 -2.89
N ASN A 62 14.61 15.06 -2.12
CA ASN A 62 15.88 14.61 -2.68
C ASN A 62 15.75 13.20 -3.27
N GLN A 63 15.56 13.14 -4.60
CA GLN A 63 15.41 11.88 -5.33
C GLN A 63 16.61 10.93 -5.18
N SER A 64 17.83 11.45 -5.04
CA SER A 64 19.01 10.58 -4.85
C SER A 64 18.98 9.88 -3.49
N LYS A 65 18.55 10.58 -2.43
CA LYS A 65 18.36 10.00 -1.10
C LYS A 65 17.18 9.02 -1.09
N ALA A 66 16.05 9.40 -1.71
CA ALA A 66 14.87 8.55 -1.82
C ALA A 66 15.17 7.25 -2.57
N ALA A 67 15.93 7.29 -3.67
CA ALA A 67 16.34 6.11 -4.42
C ALA A 67 17.15 5.13 -3.56
N VAL A 68 18.05 5.64 -2.72
CA VAL A 68 18.83 4.82 -1.78
C VAL A 68 17.92 4.18 -0.72
N ILE A 69 16.99 4.93 -0.13
CA ILE A 69 16.05 4.40 0.89
C ILE A 69 15.15 3.32 0.29
N LEU A 70 14.64 3.54 -0.93
CA LEU A 70 13.78 2.59 -1.63
C LEU A 70 14.54 1.40 -2.22
N GLY A 71 15.87 1.43 -2.22
CA GLY A 71 16.70 0.40 -2.87
C GLY A 71 16.56 0.39 -4.39
N LEU A 72 16.20 1.52 -5.00
CA LEU A 72 16.00 1.66 -6.45
C LEU A 72 17.19 2.35 -7.11
N SER A 73 17.43 2.02 -8.37
CA SER A 73 18.30 2.86 -9.19
C SER A 73 17.63 4.23 -9.42
N ARG A 74 18.43 5.30 -9.56
CA ARG A 74 17.90 6.65 -9.84
C ARG A 74 17.05 6.69 -11.11
N SER A 75 17.43 5.94 -12.15
CA SER A 75 16.68 5.88 -13.40
C SER A 75 15.35 5.14 -13.24
N THR A 76 15.29 4.10 -12.41
CA THR A 76 14.04 3.42 -12.05
C THR A 76 13.13 4.34 -11.25
N LEU A 77 13.64 5.01 -10.21
CA LEU A 77 12.86 5.96 -9.42
C LEU A 77 12.26 7.04 -10.32
N ARG A 78 13.07 7.70 -11.15
CA ARG A 78 12.58 8.76 -12.05
C ARG A 78 11.45 8.28 -12.95
N LYS A 79 11.60 7.11 -13.60
CA LYS A 79 10.53 6.53 -14.43
C LYS A 79 9.24 6.27 -13.65
N LYS A 80 9.35 5.86 -12.39
CA LYS A 80 8.19 5.64 -11.52
C LYS A 80 7.53 6.97 -11.13
N LEU A 81 8.31 7.99 -10.78
CA LEU A 81 7.77 9.33 -10.51
C LEU A 81 7.05 9.90 -11.74
N ASP A 82 7.66 9.80 -12.92
CA ASP A 82 7.02 10.20 -14.19
C ASP A 82 5.72 9.43 -14.44
N HIS A 83 5.72 8.10 -14.21
CA HIS A 83 4.55 7.24 -14.39
C HIS A 83 3.37 7.64 -13.49
N TYR A 84 3.65 8.04 -12.24
CA TYR A 84 2.62 8.43 -11.27
C TYR A 84 2.34 9.94 -11.25
N GLY A 85 3.02 10.74 -12.08
CA GLY A 85 2.85 12.19 -12.13
C GLY A 85 3.35 12.91 -10.88
N ILE A 86 4.39 12.39 -10.23
CA ILE A 86 5.00 12.97 -9.03
C ILE A 86 6.15 13.89 -9.45
N GLY A 87 5.96 15.21 -9.27
CA GLY A 87 6.90 16.27 -9.65
C GLY A 87 7.80 16.74 -8.50
#